data_AF-A0A9N9FDG2-F1
#
_entry.id   AF-A0A9N9FDG2-F1
#
_cell.length_a   1.000
_cell.length_b   1.000
_cell.length_c   1.000
_cell.angle_alpha   90.00
_cell.angle_beta   90.00
_cell.angle_gamma   90.00
#
_symmetry.space_group_name_H-M   'P 1'
#
loop_
_entity.id
_entity.type
_entity.pdbx_description
1 polymer ?
#
loop_
_entity_poly.entity_id
_entity_poly.type
_entity_poly.pdbx_seq_one_letter_code
_entity_poly.pdbx_strand_id
1 'polypeptide(L)'
;MFVFIEPDTLSSTEKAPKKRKANMFIMYRKDMMKYRPHNMPMTKFNRDQKLINVNVRAENDQIGAREDKISQDYRDQIEYEHSTVSLLECNLQRKHQNHKGQTINEANNLPKGMKKDCYLTDNPSENF
;
A
#
# COMPACT_ATOMS: atom_id res chain seq x y z
N MET A 1 21.07 -72.36 -46.23
CA MET A 1 21.97 -71.61 -45.33
C MET A 1 21.12 -70.57 -44.63
N PHE A 2 20.79 -70.79 -43.36
CA PHE A 2 19.99 -69.84 -42.57
C PHE A 2 20.94 -68.84 -41.92
N VAL A 3 20.75 -67.55 -42.21
CA VAL A 3 21.49 -66.45 -41.57
C VAL A 3 20.77 -66.13 -40.27
N PHE A 4 21.41 -66.45 -39.15
CA PHE A 4 20.93 -66.10 -37.80
C PHE A 4 21.31 -64.64 -37.55
N ILE A 5 20.30 -63.76 -37.44
CA ILE A 5 20.51 -62.35 -37.07
C ILE A 5 20.37 -62.27 -35.55
N GLU A 6 21.45 -61.95 -34.86
CA GLU A 6 21.46 -61.70 -33.41
C GLU A 6 20.51 -60.53 -33.06
N PRO A 7 19.65 -60.66 -32.04
CA PRO A 7 18.64 -59.65 -31.70
C PRO A 7 19.19 -58.44 -30.91
N ASP A 8 20.49 -58.32 -30.70
CA ASP A 8 21.06 -57.39 -29.71
C ASP A 8 21.42 -55.99 -30.24
N THR A 9 20.97 -55.62 -31.45
CA THR A 9 21.21 -54.26 -31.98
C THR A 9 20.00 -53.32 -31.94
N LEU A 10 18.83 -53.76 -31.45
CA LEU A 10 17.65 -52.91 -31.27
C LEU A 10 17.56 -52.28 -29.88
N SER A 11 18.66 -51.79 -29.31
CA SER A 11 18.53 -50.82 -28.23
C SER A 11 18.35 -49.43 -28.84
N SER A 12 17.11 -49.10 -29.23
CA SER A 12 16.75 -47.71 -29.50
C SER A 12 16.84 -46.94 -28.17
N THR A 13 18.03 -46.53 -27.79
CA THR A 13 18.26 -45.52 -26.76
C THR A 13 17.98 -44.14 -27.35
N GLU A 14 16.81 -43.98 -27.98
CA GLU A 14 16.23 -42.68 -28.25
C GLU A 14 15.81 -42.09 -26.91
N LYS A 15 16.75 -41.40 -26.27
CA LYS A 15 16.47 -40.62 -25.06
C LYS A 15 15.37 -39.63 -25.40
N ALA A 16 14.17 -39.89 -24.85
CA ALA A 16 13.03 -39.00 -25.03
C ALA A 16 13.45 -37.54 -24.80
N PRO A 17 13.03 -36.60 -25.66
CA PRO A 17 13.48 -35.22 -25.58
C PRO A 17 13.17 -34.65 -24.20
N LYS A 18 14.20 -34.05 -23.58
CA LYS A 18 14.12 -33.48 -22.23
C LYS A 18 13.07 -32.37 -22.23
N LYS A 19 11.88 -32.64 -21.68
CA LYS A 19 10.78 -31.66 -21.60
C LYS A 19 11.21 -30.50 -20.72
N ARG A 20 10.91 -29.27 -21.15
CA ARG A 20 11.15 -28.05 -20.35
C ARG A 20 10.35 -28.11 -19.04
N LYS A 21 10.91 -27.53 -17.97
CA LYS A 21 10.17 -27.34 -16.71
C LYS A 21 8.93 -26.48 -16.98
N ALA A 22 7.81 -26.87 -16.39
CA ALA A 22 6.55 -26.16 -16.54
C ALA A 22 6.64 -24.76 -15.90
N ASN A 23 6.10 -23.75 -16.58
CA ASN A 23 5.94 -22.40 -16.00
C ASN A 23 4.90 -22.43 -14.86
N MET A 24 4.97 -21.48 -13.93
CA MET A 24 4.07 -21.28 -12.79
C MET A 24 2.59 -21.38 -13.19
N PHE A 25 2.19 -20.81 -14.33
CA PHE A 25 0.82 -20.92 -14.83
C PHE A 25 0.39 -22.38 -15.13
N ILE A 26 1.29 -23.17 -15.75
CA ILE A 26 1.02 -24.57 -16.07
C ILE A 26 0.98 -25.41 -14.80
N MET A 27 1.82 -25.10 -13.81
CA MET A 27 1.79 -25.74 -12.49
C MET A 27 0.47 -25.46 -11.77
N TYR A 28 0.12 -24.18 -11.61
CA TYR A 28 -1.13 -23.75 -10.99
C TYR A 28 -2.35 -24.40 -11.68
N ARG A 29 -2.37 -24.40 -13.02
CA ARG A 29 -3.44 -25.04 -13.79
C ARG A 29 -3.55 -26.54 -13.48
N LYS A 30 -2.44 -27.26 -13.37
CA LYS A 30 -2.44 -28.69 -13.01
C LYS A 30 -3.01 -28.94 -11.63
N ASP A 31 -2.68 -28.11 -10.65
CA ASP A 31 -3.21 -28.25 -9.30
C ASP A 31 -4.71 -27.96 -9.26
N MET A 32 -5.18 -26.95 -9.98
CA MET A 32 -6.61 -26.63 -10.07
C MET A 32 -7.43 -27.72 -10.77
N MET A 33 -6.83 -28.57 -11.61
CA MET A 33 -7.55 -29.71 -12.21
C MET A 33 -8.03 -30.73 -11.18
N LYS A 34 -7.38 -30.82 -10.02
CA LYS A 34 -7.81 -31.73 -8.94
C LYS A 34 -9.21 -31.37 -8.43
N TYR A 35 -9.58 -30.10 -8.54
CA TYR A 35 -10.84 -29.54 -8.05
C TYR A 35 -11.88 -29.34 -9.16
N ARG A 36 -11.60 -29.83 -10.38
CA ARG A 36 -12.55 -29.72 -11.50
C ARG A 36 -13.77 -30.62 -11.21
N PRO A 37 -15.00 -30.07 -11.24
CA PRO A 37 -16.21 -30.88 -11.07
C PRO A 37 -16.27 -31.97 -12.14
N HIS A 38 -16.64 -33.18 -11.74
CA HIS A 38 -16.87 -34.27 -12.69
C HIS A 38 -17.97 -33.84 -13.68
N ASN A 39 -17.74 -34.06 -14.98
CA ASN A 39 -18.60 -33.65 -16.12
C ASN A 39 -18.60 -32.16 -16.53
N MET A 40 -17.81 -31.27 -15.93
CA MET A 40 -17.69 -29.88 -16.43
C MET A 40 -16.66 -29.80 -17.57
N PRO A 41 -16.96 -29.28 -18.78
CA PRO A 41 -15.95 -29.13 -19.84
C PRO A 41 -14.83 -28.15 -19.46
N MET A 42 -13.62 -28.43 -19.93
CA MET A 42 -12.40 -27.69 -19.58
C MET A 42 -12.50 -26.18 -19.86
N THR A 43 -13.13 -25.84 -20.98
CA THR A 43 -13.36 -24.47 -21.42
C THR A 43 -14.22 -23.68 -20.42
N LYS A 44 -15.28 -24.31 -19.90
CA LYS A 44 -16.16 -23.72 -18.89
C LYS A 44 -15.42 -23.53 -17.56
N PHE A 45 -14.71 -24.56 -17.09
CA PHE A 45 -13.92 -24.48 -15.86
C PHE A 45 -12.86 -23.37 -15.88
N ASN A 46 -12.11 -23.25 -16.99
CA ASN A 46 -11.11 -22.18 -17.12
C ASN A 46 -11.74 -20.78 -17.15
N ARG A 47 -12.94 -20.64 -17.75
CA ARG A 47 -13.68 -19.37 -17.78
C ARG A 47 -14.12 -18.98 -16.36
N ASP A 48 -14.66 -19.93 -15.60
CA ASP A 48 -15.14 -19.71 -14.24
C ASP A 48 -13.97 -19.37 -13.31
N GLN A 49 -12.84 -20.07 -13.41
CA GLN A 49 -11.60 -19.75 -12.69
C GLN A 49 -11.08 -18.34 -12.99
N LYS A 50 -11.14 -17.91 -14.25
CA LYS A 50 -10.76 -16.54 -14.63
C LYS A 50 -11.71 -15.51 -14.00
N LEU A 51 -13.01 -15.78 -13.97
CA LEU A 51 -14.01 -14.90 -13.37
C LEU A 51 -13.79 -14.76 -11.86
N ILE A 52 -13.57 -15.88 -11.17
CA ILE A 52 -13.27 -15.91 -9.73
C ILE A 52 -12.02 -15.07 -9.44
N ASN A 53 -10.95 -15.25 -10.21
CA ASN A 53 -9.71 -14.49 -10.02
C ASN A 53 -9.88 -12.98 -10.26
N VAL A 54 -10.77 -12.57 -11.16
CA VAL A 54 -11.09 -11.15 -11.37
C VAL A 54 -11.87 -10.58 -10.19
N ASN A 55 -12.87 -11.32 -9.69
CA ASN A 55 -13.68 -10.89 -8.56
C ASN A 55 -12.85 -10.77 -7.27
N VAL A 56 -11.99 -11.76 -6.99
CA VAL A 56 -11.08 -11.73 -5.83
C VAL A 56 -10.13 -10.53 -5.89
N ARG A 57 -9.65 -10.16 -7.07
CA ARG A 57 -8.82 -8.95 -7.23
C ARG A 57 -9.61 -7.69 -6.93
N ALA A 58 -10.82 -7.56 -7.49
CA ALA A 58 -11.66 -6.39 -7.25
C ALA A 58 -12.04 -6.24 -5.76
N GLU A 59 -12.31 -7.33 -5.06
CA GLU A 59 -12.56 -7.32 -3.61
C GLU A 59 -11.32 -6.91 -2.82
N ASN A 60 -10.14 -7.43 -3.17
CA ASN A 60 -8.88 -7.04 -2.52
C ASN A 60 -8.54 -5.56 -2.76
N ASP A 61 -8.77 -5.05 -3.96
CA ASP A 61 -8.56 -3.64 -4.30
C ASP A 61 -9.51 -2.74 -3.46
N GLN A 62 -10.75 -3.17 -3.25
CA GLN A 62 -11.69 -2.47 -2.36
C GLN A 62 -11.26 -2.50 -0.88
N ILE A 63 -10.76 -3.65 -0.41
CA ILE A 63 -10.25 -3.78 0.95
C ILE A 63 -9.05 -2.84 1.15
N GLY A 64 -8.09 -2.85 0.22
CA GLY A 64 -6.92 -1.96 0.27
C GLY A 64 -7.32 -0.48 0.27
N ALA A 65 -8.22 -0.08 -0.62
CA ALA A 65 -8.72 1.31 -0.65
C ALA A 65 -9.42 1.73 0.66
N ARG A 66 -10.11 0.79 1.33
CA ARG A 66 -10.74 1.05 2.63
C ARG A 66 -9.71 1.22 3.74
N GLU A 67 -8.69 0.37 3.77
CA GLU A 67 -7.59 0.46 4.74
C GLU A 67 -6.78 1.75 4.58
N ASP A 68 -6.53 2.16 3.33
CA ASP A 68 -5.86 3.42 3.02
C ASP A 68 -6.66 4.62 3.52
N LYS A 69 -7.98 4.61 3.32
CA LYS A 69 -8.87 5.66 3.82
C LYS A 69 -8.84 5.74 5.34
N ILE A 70 -8.97 4.60 6.03
CA ILE A 70 -8.91 4.55 7.50
C ILE A 70 -7.56 5.11 7.99
N SER A 71 -6.47 4.71 7.36
CA SER A 71 -5.13 5.20 7.70
C SER A 71 -4.99 6.71 7.49
N GLN A 72 -5.64 7.25 6.46
CA GLN A 72 -5.67 8.69 6.22
C GLN A 72 -6.47 9.42 7.29
N ASP A 73 -7.67 8.94 7.63
CA ASP A 73 -8.51 9.53 8.67
C ASP A 73 -7.75 9.62 10.01
N TYR A 74 -6.96 8.60 10.37
CA TYR A 74 -6.10 8.63 11.56
C TYR A 74 -4.98 9.67 11.48
N ARG A 75 -4.34 9.82 10.32
CA ARG A 75 -3.30 10.83 10.13
C ARG A 75 -3.87 12.24 10.29
N ASP A 76 -5.01 12.49 9.67
CA ASP A 76 -5.67 13.79 9.70
C ASP A 76 -6.14 14.12 11.14
N GLN A 77 -6.60 13.13 11.89
CA GLN A 77 -6.97 13.31 13.31
C GLN A 77 -5.77 13.70 14.17
N ILE A 78 -4.62 13.02 13.99
CA ILE A 78 -3.39 13.34 14.73
C ILE A 78 -2.92 14.76 14.39
N GLU A 79 -2.95 15.15 13.11
CA GLU A 79 -2.56 16.49 12.68
C GLU A 79 -3.46 17.58 13.30
N TYR A 80 -4.77 17.34 13.32
CA TYR A 80 -5.73 18.23 13.97
C TYR A 80 -5.41 18.40 15.47
N GLU A 81 -5.20 17.30 16.20
CA GLU A 81 -4.87 17.34 17.62
C GLU A 81 -3.56 18.12 17.86
N HIS A 82 -2.50 17.85 17.08
CA HIS A 82 -1.24 18.59 17.17
C HIS A 82 -1.41 20.09 16.92
N SER A 83 -2.21 20.47 15.91
CA SER A 83 -2.49 21.87 15.59
C SER A 83 -3.21 22.57 16.75
N THR A 84 -4.21 21.92 17.35
CA THR A 84 -4.94 22.48 18.49
C THR A 84 -4.06 22.68 19.72
N VAL A 85 -3.18 21.73 20.03
CA VAL A 85 -2.21 21.85 21.13
C VAL A 85 -1.26 23.02 20.87
N SER A 86 -0.73 23.15 19.65
CA SER A 86 0.16 24.25 19.28
C SER A 86 -0.52 25.62 19.44
N LEU A 87 -1.79 25.76 19.02
CA LEU A 87 -2.57 26.98 19.21
C LEU A 87 -2.80 27.30 20.70
N LEU A 88 -3.09 26.29 21.52
CA LEU A 88 -3.26 26.46 22.96
C LEU A 88 -1.97 26.93 23.64
N GLU A 89 -0.82 26.34 23.28
CA GLU A 89 0.50 26.75 23.78
C GLU A 89 0.83 28.19 23.39
N CYS A 90 0.56 28.58 22.15
CA CYS A 90 0.75 29.95 21.67
C CYS A 90 -0.10 30.95 22.46
N ASN A 91 -1.36 30.61 22.73
CA ASN A 91 -2.26 31.46 23.53
C ASN A 91 -1.82 31.55 24.99
N LEU A 92 -1.29 30.48 25.56
CA LEU A 92 -0.75 30.47 26.93
C LEU A 92 0.49 31.35 27.05
N GLN A 93 1.41 31.28 26.08
CA GLN A 93 2.58 32.16 26.03
C GLN A 93 2.19 33.64 25.91
N ARG A 94 1.20 33.98 25.08
CA ARG A 94 0.65 35.34 24.99
C ARG A 94 0.11 35.83 26.33
N LYS A 95 -0.63 34.99 27.08
CA LYS A 95 -1.10 35.36 28.43
C LYS A 95 0.05 35.63 29.40
N HIS A 96 1.12 34.82 29.39
CA HIS A 96 2.29 35.04 30.23
C HIS A 96 3.05 36.34 29.87
N GLN A 97 3.13 36.70 28.59
CA GLN A 97 3.73 37.96 28.15
C GLN A 97 2.88 39.17 28.58
N ASN A 98 1.55 39.07 28.48
CA ASN A 98 0.64 40.14 28.92
C ASN A 98 0.67 40.34 30.44
N HIS A 99 0.81 39.26 31.23
CA HIS A 99 0.99 39.36 32.69
C HIS A 99 2.34 39.98 33.07
N LYS A 100 3.42 39.65 32.35
CA LYS A 100 4.71 40.34 32.53
C LYS A 100 4.61 41.81 32.14
N GLY A 101 3.86 42.17 31.11
CA GLY A 101 3.60 43.56 30.72
C GLY A 101 2.79 44.35 31.76
N GLN A 102 1.85 43.70 32.46
CA GLN A 102 1.08 44.36 33.54
C GLN A 102 1.91 44.63 34.80
N THR A 103 2.91 43.81 35.11
CA THR A 103 3.84 44.07 36.23
C THR A 103 4.94 45.07 35.89
N ILE A 104 5.06 45.54 34.64
CA ILE A 104 6.10 46.49 34.22
C ILE A 104 5.59 47.94 34.18
N ASN A 105 4.29 48.18 34.32
CA ASN A 105 3.75 49.55 34.40
C ASN A 105 3.94 50.22 35.78
N GLU A 106 4.64 49.58 36.73
CA GLU A 106 5.11 50.23 37.96
C GLU A 106 6.62 50.56 37.96
N ALA A 107 7.37 50.20 36.92
CA ALA A 107 8.79 50.48 36.86
C ALA A 107 9.16 51.21 35.57
N ASN A 108 9.18 52.55 35.66
CA ASN A 108 9.85 53.42 34.70
C ASN A 108 11.24 52.86 34.33
N ASN A 109 11.48 52.71 33.02
CA ASN A 109 12.72 53.00 32.26
C ASN A 109 12.98 51.98 31.13
N LEU A 110 12.93 52.48 29.90
CA LEU A 110 13.54 51.87 28.70
C LEU A 110 15.08 51.72 28.89
N PRO A 111 15.81 50.82 28.19
CA PRO A 111 15.87 50.90 26.72
C PRO A 111 16.09 49.60 25.90
N LYS A 112 15.69 49.72 24.63
CA LYS A 112 16.29 49.21 23.37
C LYS A 112 16.81 47.77 23.32
N GLY A 113 16.06 46.94 22.59
CA GLY A 113 16.56 45.65 22.08
C GLY A 113 15.49 44.76 21.44
N MET A 114 14.56 45.32 20.67
CA MET A 114 13.58 44.50 19.94
C MET A 114 14.22 43.89 18.69
N LYS A 115 14.47 42.59 18.72
CA LYS A 115 14.40 41.71 17.55
C LYS A 115 13.99 40.31 18.02
N LYS A 116 12.74 39.93 17.77
CA LYS A 116 12.36 38.59 17.32
C LYS A 116 11.11 38.76 16.47
N ASP A 117 11.32 38.68 15.17
CA ASP A 117 10.29 38.73 14.15
C ASP A 117 9.35 37.54 14.36
N CYS A 118 8.15 37.81 14.88
CA CYS A 118 7.03 36.90 14.71
C CYS A 118 6.65 37.02 13.24
N TYR A 119 7.06 36.04 12.43
CA TYR A 119 6.55 35.91 11.07
C TYR A 119 5.03 35.75 11.15
N LEU A 120 4.29 36.84 10.92
CA LEU A 120 2.98 36.76 10.29
C LEU A 120 3.25 36.25 8.87
N THR A 121 3.02 34.97 8.63
CA THR A 121 2.79 34.49 7.28
C THR A 121 1.37 34.86 6.92
N ASP A 122 1.27 35.71 5.90
CA ASP A 122 0.04 36.25 5.34
C ASP A 122 -1.00 35.17 5.00
N ASN A 123 -2.27 35.51 5.23
CA ASN A 123 -3.41 34.82 4.63
C ASN A 123 -3.26 34.80 3.10
N PRO A 124 -3.43 33.65 2.42
CA PRO A 124 -3.93 33.71 1.05
C PRO A 124 -5.44 33.91 1.13
N SER A 125 -5.88 35.14 0.87
CA SER A 125 -7.27 35.44 0.55
C SER A 125 -7.70 34.66 -0.69
N GLU A 126 -8.73 33.84 -0.54
CA GLU A 126 -9.53 33.33 -1.65
C GLU A 126 -10.12 34.49 -2.47
N ASN A 127 -10.02 34.37 -3.80
CA ASN A 127 -10.97 34.79 -4.83
C ASN A 127 -11.78 36.08 -4.60
N PHE A 128 -11.55 37.10 -5.44
CA PHE A 128 -12.44 37.52 -6.55
C PHE A 128 -11.82 38.67 -7.35
#